data_AF-A0A1M6N2E9-F1
#
_entry.id   AF-A0A1M6N2E9-F1
#
_cell.length_a   1.000
_cell.length_b   1.000
_cell.length_c   1.000
_cell.angle_alpha   90.00
_cell.angle_beta   90.00
_cell.angle_gamma   90.00
#
_symmetry.space_group_name_H-M   'P 1'
#
loop_
_entity.id
_entity.type
_entity.pdbx_description
1 polymer ?
#
loop_
_entity_poly.entity_id
_entity_poly.type
_entity_poly.pdbx_seq_one_letter_code
_entity_poly.pdbx_strand_id
1 'polypeptide(L)'
;MEKHGWAVGVATISTLSIGAFCAPQVFADGLSASHFPNQAQSDSMYWSRASNDFYIQASSVPYTESGTQTLLNIQPGEPLYLMAYTGDKNLTSVRWLVNSPDAAIVPDSPDEIWKYGSNTVQMAVFTASEPGIYTVQASSEGQYSVPLVLIVGLQQLAGQISPQSAKWTGVQPFSATDAGPALATGETGNIQYVEYNPIANTDWIPVQGTVMGDESHVVVQLSSNSGQGIWNYLLPVQNHEFSADIRSPFTGSISISYISQFYHQLNTSGDYTWQGGYTLSINGPQTSESRKALLYSAFMDGNVNPNASMIASQIFANSPSQETAAAAIANYASESMSYDWSMVDGGKYLFEDVASAFSLRSGVCEEIAELAATMMKSVGIPAETVIGKAPVNSAEDNHEWLQADVGGRWVVMDPTWDSPNQGPNTLLSNEYMTETVSLETSHLPDNRLVGSIQ
;
A
#
# COMPACT_ATOMS: atom_id res chain seq x y z
N MET A 1 -46.02 -47.18 19.69
CA MET A 1 -44.77 -47.59 19.04
C MET A 1 -43.70 -46.72 19.66
N GLU A 2 -43.12 -47.07 20.82
CA GLU A 2 -41.97 -47.99 20.96
C GLU A 2 -40.88 -47.61 19.92
N LYS A 3 -39.68 -47.11 20.28
CA LYS A 3 -38.72 -47.65 21.24
C LYS A 3 -37.47 -46.75 21.42
N HIS A 4 -36.94 -46.76 22.66
CA HIS A 4 -35.51 -46.69 23.10
C HIS A 4 -34.66 -45.45 22.73
N GLY A 5 -33.73 -44.94 23.55
CA GLY A 5 -33.12 -45.36 24.81
C GLY A 5 -31.86 -44.50 25.01
N TRP A 6 -31.52 -44.17 26.26
CA TRP A 6 -30.36 -43.33 26.62
C TRP A 6 -29.04 -44.11 26.52
N ALA A 7 -27.95 -43.43 26.15
CA ALA A 7 -26.59 -43.82 26.52
C ALA A 7 -25.71 -42.59 26.77
N VAL A 8 -25.24 -42.48 28.00
CA VAL A 8 -24.15 -41.61 28.44
C VAL A 8 -22.84 -42.30 28.06
N GLY A 9 -21.91 -41.57 27.43
CA GLY A 9 -20.55 -42.05 27.14
C GLY A 9 -19.55 -40.93 27.41
N VAL A 10 -18.71 -41.13 28.42
CA VAL A 10 -17.47 -40.36 28.63
C VAL A 10 -16.38 -41.01 27.77
N ALA A 11 -15.76 -40.24 26.88
CA ALA A 11 -14.49 -40.63 26.25
C ALA A 11 -13.70 -39.40 25.76
N THR A 12 -12.60 -39.14 26.48
CA THR A 12 -11.27 -38.69 26.02
C THR A 12 -11.15 -37.50 25.05
N ILE A 13 -10.51 -36.44 25.57
CA ILE A 13 -9.83 -35.38 24.83
C ILE A 13 -8.86 -36.02 23.82
N SER A 14 -9.23 -36.01 22.56
CA SER A 14 -8.32 -36.23 21.44
C SER A 14 -7.97 -34.87 20.84
N THR A 15 -6.68 -34.60 20.78
CA THR A 15 -6.03 -33.51 20.04
C THR A 15 -6.69 -33.26 18.70
N LEU A 16 -7.48 -32.19 18.60
CA LEU A 16 -7.88 -31.60 17.33
C LEU A 16 -6.77 -30.68 16.89
N SER A 17 -6.02 -31.11 15.88
CA SER A 17 -5.18 -30.25 15.06
C SER A 17 -6.04 -29.10 14.54
N ILE A 18 -5.76 -27.89 15.03
CA ILE A 18 -6.30 -26.64 14.49
C ILE A 18 -5.76 -26.54 13.06
N GLY A 19 -6.63 -26.85 12.11
CA GLY A 19 -6.34 -26.83 10.69
C GLY A 19 -6.11 -25.41 10.22
N ALA A 20 -5.07 -25.28 9.39
CA ALA A 20 -4.78 -24.23 8.42
C ALA A 20 -5.85 -23.16 8.20
N PHE A 21 -5.38 -21.91 8.22
CA PHE A 21 -5.93 -20.74 7.56
C PHE A 21 -6.90 -21.11 6.44
N CYS A 22 -8.20 -21.05 6.73
CA CYS A 22 -9.21 -20.89 5.71
C CYS A 22 -9.05 -19.47 5.16
N ALA A 23 -8.27 -19.36 4.08
CA ALA A 23 -8.47 -18.28 3.12
C ALA A 23 -9.96 -18.26 2.74
N PRO A 24 -10.60 -17.08 2.63
CA PRO A 24 -11.99 -16.99 2.21
C PRO A 24 -12.18 -17.78 0.90
N GLN A 25 -13.25 -18.59 0.85
CA GLN A 25 -13.67 -19.37 -0.31
C GLN A 25 -14.12 -18.46 -1.48
N VAL A 26 -13.16 -17.77 -2.11
CA VAL A 26 -13.30 -17.12 -3.42
C VAL A 26 -12.52 -17.90 -4.49
N PHE A 27 -11.97 -19.06 -4.14
CA PHE A 27 -11.24 -19.94 -5.05
C PHE A 27 -12.17 -20.99 -5.67
N ALA A 28 -12.94 -20.58 -6.69
CA ALA A 28 -13.59 -21.51 -7.61
C ALA A 28 -13.50 -21.09 -9.09
N ASP A 29 -13.04 -19.87 -9.38
CA ASP A 29 -12.63 -19.47 -10.72
C ASP A 29 -11.11 -19.37 -10.76
N GLY A 30 -10.49 -20.15 -11.66
CA GLY A 30 -9.04 -20.19 -11.82
C GLY A 30 -8.46 -18.80 -12.04
N LEU A 31 -7.43 -18.48 -11.25
CA LEU A 31 -6.59 -17.29 -11.37
C LEU A 31 -6.10 -17.13 -12.82
N SER A 32 -6.71 -16.18 -13.55
CA SER A 32 -6.31 -15.78 -14.89
C SER A 32 -5.36 -14.58 -14.83
N ALA A 33 -4.83 -14.14 -15.98
CA ALA A 33 -4.05 -12.92 -16.18
C ALA A 33 -4.74 -11.59 -15.73
N SER A 34 -5.84 -11.67 -14.98
CA SER A 34 -6.71 -10.60 -14.49
C SER A 34 -6.16 -9.76 -13.32
N HIS A 35 -5.01 -10.12 -12.74
CA HIS A 35 -4.48 -9.46 -11.52
C HIS A 35 -3.31 -8.50 -11.79
N PHE A 36 -2.65 -8.65 -12.93
CA PHE A 36 -1.91 -7.55 -13.51
C PHE A 36 -2.91 -6.64 -14.22
N PRO A 37 -2.66 -5.33 -14.29
CA PRO A 37 -3.51 -4.42 -15.06
C PRO A 37 -3.69 -4.79 -16.55
N ASN A 38 -2.98 -5.80 -17.06
CA ASN A 38 -3.11 -6.32 -18.42
C ASN A 38 -4.23 -7.36 -18.60
N GLN A 39 -5.35 -7.21 -17.89
CA GLN A 39 -6.65 -7.37 -18.54
C GLN A 39 -7.21 -6.03 -19.04
N ALA A 40 -6.33 -5.11 -19.40
CA ALA A 40 -6.57 -4.14 -20.44
C ALA A 40 -7.28 -4.83 -21.62
N GLN A 41 -8.61 -4.70 -21.69
CA GLN A 41 -9.32 -4.80 -22.96
C GLN A 41 -8.87 -3.67 -23.90
N SER A 42 -8.10 -2.68 -23.40
CA SER A 42 -7.29 -1.72 -24.15
C SER A 42 -6.07 -1.25 -23.34
N ASP A 43 -4.88 -1.25 -23.94
CA ASP A 43 -3.64 -0.82 -23.25
C ASP A 43 -3.54 0.71 -23.07
N SER A 44 -4.53 1.47 -23.55
CA SER A 44 -4.47 2.94 -23.71
C SER A 44 -4.06 3.72 -22.46
N MET A 45 -4.37 3.20 -21.26
CA MET A 45 -4.02 3.82 -19.97
C MET A 45 -2.52 3.73 -19.65
N TYR A 46 -1.80 2.70 -20.12
CA TYR A 46 -0.35 2.51 -19.92
C TYR A 46 0.51 3.19 -20.99
N TRP A 47 -0.13 3.67 -22.06
CA TRP A 47 0.54 4.34 -23.17
C TRP A 47 0.30 5.83 -23.18
N SER A 48 -0.50 6.36 -22.26
CA SER A 48 -0.73 7.78 -22.13
C SER A 48 -1.01 8.17 -20.69
N ARG A 49 -0.33 9.21 -20.24
CA ARG A 49 -0.47 9.80 -18.91
C ARG A 49 -0.45 11.31 -19.03
N ALA A 50 -1.16 11.98 -18.13
CA ALA A 50 -1.30 13.43 -18.14
C ALA A 50 -1.29 13.96 -16.71
N SER A 51 -0.54 15.03 -16.46
CA SER A 51 -0.77 15.89 -15.29
C SER A 51 -1.07 17.30 -15.76
N ASN A 52 -2.30 17.79 -15.52
CA ASN A 52 -2.86 19.10 -15.91
C ASN A 52 -2.69 19.50 -17.38
N ASP A 53 -1.46 19.59 -17.88
CA ASP A 53 -1.10 19.84 -19.27
C ASP A 53 0.22 19.17 -19.71
N PHE A 54 0.88 18.35 -18.88
CA PHE A 54 2.10 17.62 -19.26
C PHE A 54 1.81 16.14 -19.46
N TYR A 55 1.90 15.72 -20.73
CA TYR A 55 1.59 14.38 -21.18
C TYR A 55 2.86 13.60 -21.51
N ILE A 56 2.83 12.32 -21.21
CA ILE A 56 3.78 11.33 -21.71
C ILE A 56 2.98 10.21 -22.37
N GLN A 57 3.43 9.80 -23.55
CA GLN A 57 2.92 8.65 -24.27
C GLN A 57 4.04 7.72 -24.66
N ALA A 58 3.69 6.46 -24.90
CA ALA A 58 4.60 5.50 -25.48
C ALA A 58 3.94 4.74 -26.66
N SER A 59 4.75 4.20 -27.56
CA SER A 59 4.33 3.48 -28.75
C SER A 59 5.37 2.43 -29.14
N SER A 60 4.95 1.28 -29.69
CA SER A 60 5.86 0.26 -30.25
C SER A 60 6.27 0.56 -31.69
N VAL A 61 5.62 1.54 -32.33
CA VAL A 61 5.99 2.03 -33.66
C VAL A 61 6.43 3.49 -33.58
N PRO A 62 7.40 3.91 -34.40
CA PRO A 62 7.76 5.31 -34.51
C PRO A 62 6.51 6.15 -34.79
N TYR A 63 6.39 7.33 -34.16
CA TYR A 63 5.26 8.24 -34.40
C TYR A 63 5.23 8.82 -35.83
N THR A 64 6.27 8.54 -36.63
CA THR A 64 6.35 8.84 -38.06
C THR A 64 5.67 7.83 -38.96
N GLU A 65 5.34 6.65 -38.43
CA GLU A 65 4.84 5.54 -39.21
C GLU A 65 3.35 5.29 -38.93
N SER A 66 2.57 5.02 -39.98
CA SER A 66 1.19 4.55 -39.84
C SER A 66 1.18 3.05 -39.60
N GLY A 67 0.86 2.61 -38.39
CA GLY A 67 0.72 1.18 -38.08
C GLY A 67 0.00 0.94 -36.76
N THR A 68 -0.78 -0.14 -36.69
CA THR A 68 -1.34 -0.67 -35.45
C THR A 68 -0.58 -1.94 -35.08
N GLN A 69 0.23 -1.88 -34.03
CA GLN A 69 0.66 -3.09 -33.32
C GLN A 69 0.00 -3.11 -31.95
N THR A 70 -0.43 -4.29 -31.52
CA THR A 70 -0.92 -4.54 -30.16
C THR A 70 0.27 -4.54 -29.22
N LEU A 71 0.26 -3.64 -28.24
CA LEU A 71 1.44 -3.28 -27.46
C LEU A 71 1.80 -4.29 -26.35
N LEU A 72 0.92 -5.27 -26.09
CA LEU A 72 1.09 -6.40 -25.16
C LEU A 72 2.28 -7.34 -25.45
N ASN A 73 3.10 -7.07 -26.48
CA ASN A 73 4.13 -8.01 -26.94
C ASN A 73 5.54 -7.43 -27.04
N ILE A 74 5.80 -6.22 -26.53
CA ILE A 74 7.16 -5.65 -26.50
C ILE A 74 8.10 -6.60 -25.77
N GLN A 75 9.15 -7.07 -26.46
CA GLN A 75 10.15 -7.98 -25.90
C GLN A 75 11.38 -7.21 -25.40
N PRO A 76 12.17 -7.80 -24.50
CA PRO A 76 13.46 -7.24 -24.12
C PRO A 76 14.34 -6.95 -25.34
N GLY A 77 14.96 -5.77 -25.36
CA GLY A 77 15.77 -5.24 -26.45
C GLY A 77 14.99 -4.52 -27.56
N GLU A 78 13.66 -4.63 -27.61
CA GLU A 78 12.85 -3.89 -28.57
C GLU A 78 12.64 -2.43 -28.13
N PRO A 79 12.64 -1.46 -29.07
CA PRO A 79 12.43 -0.06 -28.74
C PRO A 79 10.95 0.27 -28.48
N LEU A 80 10.71 1.11 -27.48
CA LEU A 80 9.48 1.87 -27.32
C LEU A 80 9.77 3.36 -27.59
N TYR A 81 8.95 3.97 -28.42
CA TYR A 81 9.04 5.39 -28.74
C TYR A 81 8.19 6.15 -27.73
N LEU A 82 8.82 7.06 -27.00
CA LEU A 82 8.19 7.93 -26.03
C LEU A 82 7.93 9.31 -26.66
N MET A 83 6.77 9.89 -26.36
CA MET A 83 6.42 11.26 -26.73
C MET A 83 5.98 12.04 -25.49
N ALA A 84 6.71 13.09 -25.17
CA ALA A 84 6.37 14.07 -24.15
C ALA A 84 5.79 15.32 -24.82
N TYR A 85 4.63 15.81 -24.38
CA TYR A 85 4.00 16.99 -24.97
C TYR A 85 3.17 17.78 -23.96
N THR A 86 2.83 19.03 -24.32
CA THR A 86 1.90 19.83 -23.52
C THR A 86 0.77 20.44 -24.35
N GLY A 87 -0.34 20.74 -23.68
CA GLY A 87 -1.53 21.33 -24.30
C GLY A 87 -1.34 22.79 -24.74
N ASP A 88 -0.47 23.54 -24.08
CA ASP A 88 -0.42 25.00 -24.16
C ASP A 88 0.97 25.59 -24.47
N LYS A 89 2.05 24.81 -24.43
CA LYS A 89 3.42 25.29 -24.62
C LYS A 89 4.35 24.36 -25.40
N ASN A 90 5.45 24.92 -25.91
CA ASN A 90 6.50 24.14 -26.56
C ASN A 90 7.43 23.52 -25.51
N LEU A 91 7.79 22.25 -25.68
CA LEU A 91 8.82 21.60 -24.86
C LEU A 91 10.21 21.77 -25.48
N THR A 92 11.11 22.47 -24.80
CA THR A 92 12.45 22.82 -25.34
C THR A 92 13.62 22.24 -24.56
N SER A 93 13.38 21.62 -23.40
CA SER A 93 14.41 20.96 -22.57
C SER A 93 13.78 19.90 -21.68
N VAL A 94 13.53 18.71 -22.24
CA VAL A 94 12.97 17.58 -21.49
C VAL A 94 14.08 16.69 -20.95
N ARG A 95 14.07 16.45 -19.64
CA ARG A 95 14.85 15.40 -18.99
C ARG A 95 13.95 14.18 -18.82
N TRP A 96 14.40 13.06 -19.39
CA TRP A 96 13.77 11.75 -19.24
C TRP A 96 14.35 11.01 -18.04
N LEU A 97 13.47 10.31 -17.32
CA LEU A 97 13.78 9.56 -16.11
C LEU A 97 13.31 8.13 -16.31
N VAL A 98 14.15 7.17 -15.93
CA VAL A 98 13.80 5.75 -15.83
C VAL A 98 14.40 5.20 -14.54
N ASN A 99 13.60 4.46 -13.79
CA ASN A 99 13.94 3.98 -12.46
C ASN A 99 14.46 2.53 -12.47
N SER A 100 15.33 2.18 -13.42
CA SER A 100 15.91 0.84 -13.50
C SER A 100 17.30 0.86 -14.15
N PRO A 101 18.27 0.07 -13.66
CA PRO A 101 19.56 -0.13 -14.33
C PRO A 101 19.43 -0.95 -15.63
N ASP A 102 18.34 -1.71 -15.79
CA ASP A 102 18.11 -2.60 -16.93
C ASP A 102 17.38 -1.91 -18.08
N ALA A 103 17.18 -0.60 -17.99
CA ALA A 103 16.54 0.19 -19.02
C ALA A 103 17.28 1.51 -19.29
N ALA A 104 17.14 1.99 -20.52
CA ALA A 104 17.73 3.24 -20.98
C ALA A 104 16.69 4.05 -21.75
N ILE A 105 16.82 5.38 -21.67
CA ILE A 105 16.10 6.32 -22.52
C ILE A 105 17.12 7.15 -23.29
N VAL A 106 16.99 7.15 -24.61
CA VAL A 106 17.80 7.95 -25.52
C VAL A 106 16.91 9.03 -26.15
N PRO A 107 17.11 10.32 -25.81
CA PRO A 107 16.35 11.40 -26.44
C PRO A 107 16.64 11.47 -27.94
N ASP A 108 15.62 11.79 -28.74
CA ASP A 108 15.81 12.10 -30.16
C ASP A 108 16.55 13.44 -30.34
N SER A 109 17.05 13.67 -31.56
CA SER A 109 17.85 14.87 -31.86
C SER A 109 17.04 16.15 -31.59
N PRO A 110 17.56 17.12 -30.81
CA PRO A 110 16.88 18.39 -30.56
C PRO A 110 16.72 19.24 -31.82
N ASP A 111 17.47 18.93 -32.89
CA ASP A 111 17.35 19.59 -34.19
C ASP A 111 16.09 19.16 -34.97
N GLU A 112 15.47 18.03 -34.57
CA GLU A 112 14.26 17.52 -35.20
C GLU A 112 13.01 18.05 -34.48
N ILE A 113 12.27 18.94 -35.15
CA ILE A 113 11.11 19.61 -34.57
C ILE A 113 9.85 18.79 -34.83
N TRP A 114 9.39 18.09 -33.80
CA TRP A 114 8.11 17.38 -33.78
C TRP A 114 6.99 18.28 -33.26
N LYS A 115 5.78 18.15 -33.81
CA LYS A 115 4.61 18.93 -33.36
C LYS A 115 3.39 18.07 -33.07
N TYR A 116 2.70 18.40 -31.99
CA TYR A 116 1.34 17.97 -31.68
C TYR A 116 0.44 19.21 -31.63
N GLY A 117 -0.46 19.34 -32.60
CA GLY A 117 -1.16 20.61 -32.83
C GLY A 117 -0.17 21.72 -33.22
N SER A 118 -0.19 22.84 -32.49
CA SER A 118 0.75 23.96 -32.68
C SER A 118 2.07 23.81 -31.92
N ASN A 119 2.14 22.87 -30.97
CA ASN A 119 3.17 22.84 -29.94
C ASN A 119 4.27 21.84 -30.27
N THR A 120 5.51 22.20 -29.96
CA THR A 120 6.67 21.30 -30.07
C THR A 120 6.62 20.25 -28.97
N VAL A 121 6.81 19.00 -29.37
CA VAL A 121 6.89 17.84 -28.49
C VAL A 121 8.34 17.36 -28.40
N GLN A 122 8.63 16.53 -27.41
CA GLN A 122 9.93 15.89 -27.25
C GLN A 122 9.78 14.38 -27.38
N MET A 123 10.68 13.78 -28.13
CA MET A 123 10.69 12.36 -28.44
C MET A 123 11.88 11.69 -27.77
N ALA A 124 11.72 10.42 -27.42
CA ALA A 124 12.82 9.58 -26.98
C ALA A 124 12.56 8.12 -27.31
N VAL A 125 13.60 7.30 -27.28
CA VAL A 125 13.51 5.85 -27.40
C VAL A 125 13.86 5.22 -26.06
N PHE A 126 12.91 4.49 -25.50
CA PHE A 126 13.11 3.60 -24.37
C PHE A 126 13.50 2.20 -24.86
N THR A 127 14.46 1.58 -24.18
CA THR A 127 14.77 0.16 -24.33
C THR A 127 14.99 -0.47 -22.95
N ALA A 128 14.60 -1.72 -22.79
CA ALA A 128 14.87 -2.52 -21.60
C ALA A 128 15.59 -3.81 -22.00
N SER A 129 16.66 -4.19 -21.31
CA SER A 129 17.43 -5.41 -21.62
C SER A 129 16.81 -6.68 -21.06
N GLU A 130 15.91 -6.57 -20.08
CA GLU A 130 15.29 -7.70 -19.38
C GLU A 130 13.75 -7.55 -19.33
N PRO A 131 13.00 -8.65 -19.18
CA PRO A 131 11.56 -8.57 -18.93
C PRO A 131 11.31 -7.93 -17.57
N GLY A 132 10.27 -7.09 -17.48
CA GLY A 132 9.94 -6.44 -16.22
C GLY A 132 8.90 -5.34 -16.34
N ILE A 133 8.53 -4.82 -15.17
CA ILE A 133 7.73 -3.63 -14.99
C ILE A 133 8.72 -2.47 -14.78
N TYR A 134 8.58 -1.42 -15.56
CA TYR A 134 9.43 -0.23 -15.56
C TYR A 134 8.58 1.01 -15.32
N THR A 135 9.16 2.09 -14.82
CA THR A 135 8.50 3.40 -14.83
C THR A 135 9.36 4.42 -15.53
N VAL A 136 8.73 5.23 -16.38
CA VAL A 136 9.36 6.36 -17.04
C VAL A 136 8.62 7.66 -16.73
N GLN A 137 9.36 8.76 -16.69
CA GLN A 137 8.81 10.09 -16.44
C GLN A 137 9.57 11.13 -17.26
N ALA A 138 8.87 12.20 -17.65
CA ALA A 138 9.47 13.36 -18.29
C ALA A 138 9.41 14.57 -17.34
N SER A 139 10.45 15.41 -17.37
CA SER A 139 10.48 16.68 -16.65
C SER A 139 10.95 17.80 -17.55
N SER A 140 10.38 19.00 -17.42
CA SER A 140 10.77 20.19 -18.15
C SER A 140 10.51 21.43 -17.31
N GLU A 141 11.51 22.31 -17.18
CA GLU A 141 11.40 23.58 -16.43
C GLU A 141 10.88 23.41 -14.99
N GLY A 142 11.24 22.31 -14.32
CA GLY A 142 10.80 22.00 -12.96
C GLY A 142 9.39 21.40 -12.85
N GLN A 143 8.68 21.23 -13.98
CA GLN A 143 7.43 20.47 -14.03
C GLN A 143 7.67 19.02 -14.43
N TYR A 144 6.93 18.10 -13.84
CA TYR A 144 7.06 16.66 -14.03
C TYR A 144 5.74 16.09 -14.58
N SER A 145 5.81 15.18 -15.56
CA SER A 145 4.66 14.39 -16.01
C SER A 145 4.23 13.40 -14.92
N VAL A 146 3.00 12.89 -14.94
CA VAL A 146 2.69 11.68 -14.17
C VAL A 146 3.61 10.54 -14.65
N PRO A 147 4.11 9.67 -13.76
CA PRO A 147 4.90 8.51 -14.17
C PRO A 147 4.07 7.53 -15.04
N LEU A 148 4.71 7.03 -16.09
CA LEU A 148 4.15 6.03 -17.00
C LEU A 148 4.74 4.66 -16.68
N VAL A 149 3.88 3.69 -16.37
CA VAL A 149 4.29 2.29 -16.12
C VAL A 149 4.35 1.55 -17.46
N LEU A 150 5.51 0.97 -17.76
CA LEU A 150 5.77 0.18 -18.95
C LEU A 150 5.96 -1.29 -18.57
N ILE A 151 5.40 -2.20 -19.36
CA ILE A 151 5.55 -3.64 -19.18
C ILE A 151 6.30 -4.22 -20.36
N VAL A 152 7.45 -4.85 -20.09
CA VAL A 152 8.32 -5.47 -21.09
C VAL A 152 8.38 -6.97 -20.88
N GLY A 153 8.24 -7.74 -21.96
CA GLY A 153 8.29 -9.20 -21.93
C GLY A 153 7.15 -9.82 -21.12
N LEU A 154 5.90 -9.36 -21.32
CA LEU A 154 4.74 -9.77 -20.52
C LEU A 154 4.61 -11.29 -20.32
N GLN A 155 4.86 -12.11 -21.34
CA GLN A 155 4.74 -13.57 -21.21
C GLN A 155 5.89 -14.22 -20.44
N GLN A 156 6.95 -13.47 -20.15
CA GLN A 156 8.15 -13.90 -19.42
C GLN A 156 8.08 -13.52 -17.93
N LEU A 157 7.13 -12.65 -17.56
CA LEU A 157 6.93 -12.23 -16.18
C LEU A 157 6.56 -13.43 -15.30
N ALA A 158 7.11 -13.44 -14.09
CA ALA A 158 6.76 -14.40 -13.07
C ALA A 158 5.25 -14.37 -12.81
N GLY A 159 4.62 -15.53 -12.94
CA GLY A 159 3.20 -15.76 -12.64
C GLY A 159 2.92 -15.69 -11.14
N GLN A 160 1.95 -16.47 -10.65
CA GLN A 160 1.48 -16.42 -9.26
C GLN A 160 2.63 -16.41 -8.24
N ILE A 161 2.61 -15.37 -7.41
CA ILE A 161 3.53 -15.20 -6.30
C ILE A 161 2.67 -15.18 -5.06
N SER A 162 2.86 -16.17 -4.21
CA SER A 162 2.26 -16.14 -2.89
C SER A 162 2.72 -14.86 -2.18
N PRO A 163 1.84 -14.17 -1.44
CA PRO A 163 2.24 -13.05 -0.61
C PRO A 163 3.50 -13.40 0.19
N GLN A 164 4.48 -12.50 0.20
CA GLN A 164 5.60 -12.65 1.12
C GLN A 164 5.03 -12.72 2.54
N SER A 165 5.56 -13.67 3.33
CA SER A 165 5.00 -14.03 4.64
C SER A 165 4.88 -12.82 5.59
N ALA A 166 3.96 -12.94 6.56
CA ALA A 166 3.75 -12.13 7.78
C ALA A 166 5.00 -11.67 8.58
N LYS A 167 6.21 -12.07 8.17
CA LYS A 167 7.49 -11.77 8.83
C LYS A 167 7.73 -10.26 9.00
N TRP A 168 7.28 -9.45 8.05
CA TRP A 168 7.58 -8.02 7.98
C TRP A 168 6.50 -7.15 8.62
N THR A 169 5.25 -7.56 8.47
CA THR A 169 4.06 -6.74 8.73
C THR A 169 3.65 -6.67 10.20
N GLY A 170 4.30 -7.46 11.06
CA GLY A 170 4.05 -7.41 12.50
C GLY A 170 2.76 -8.10 12.95
N VAL A 171 2.07 -8.80 12.06
CA VAL A 171 0.91 -9.63 12.38
C VAL A 171 1.10 -10.98 11.71
N GLN A 172 1.13 -12.04 12.50
CA GLN A 172 1.24 -13.41 12.01
C GLN A 172 0.18 -14.31 12.65
N PRO A 173 -0.06 -15.50 12.07
CA PRO A 173 -0.89 -16.51 12.68
C PRO A 173 -0.60 -16.76 14.16
N PHE A 174 -1.65 -16.84 14.99
CA PHE A 174 -1.49 -17.24 16.38
C PHE A 174 -0.93 -18.65 16.51
N SER A 175 0.10 -18.81 17.34
CA SER A 175 0.70 -20.11 17.66
C SER A 175 0.45 -20.49 19.11
N ALA A 176 -0.53 -21.38 19.34
CA ALA A 176 -0.81 -21.89 20.68
C ALA A 176 0.40 -22.59 21.33
N THR A 177 1.30 -23.15 20.51
CA THR A 177 2.54 -23.78 20.99
C THR A 177 3.52 -22.73 21.51
N ASP A 178 3.68 -21.61 20.79
CA ASP A 178 4.65 -20.57 21.15
C ASP A 178 4.11 -19.62 22.23
N ALA A 179 2.79 -19.44 22.30
CA ALA A 179 2.14 -18.56 23.26
C ALA A 179 2.36 -18.98 24.73
N GLY A 180 2.59 -20.28 24.98
CA GLY A 180 2.73 -20.81 26.33
C GLY A 180 1.43 -20.73 27.15
N PRO A 181 1.50 -20.81 28.48
CA PRO A 181 0.31 -20.80 29.33
C PRO A 181 -0.31 -19.40 29.41
N ALA A 182 -1.65 -19.34 29.37
CA ALA A 182 -2.39 -18.13 29.69
C ALA A 182 -2.08 -17.67 31.12
N LEU A 183 -1.89 -16.36 31.29
CA LEU A 183 -1.65 -15.73 32.59
C LEU A 183 -2.97 -15.48 33.32
N ALA A 184 -3.93 -14.91 32.60
CA ALA A 184 -5.26 -14.59 33.08
C ALA A 184 -6.21 -14.41 31.88
N THR A 185 -7.48 -14.16 32.18
CA THR A 185 -8.50 -13.74 31.21
C THR A 185 -9.12 -12.45 31.70
N GLY A 186 -9.37 -11.52 30.77
CA GLY A 186 -10.06 -10.27 31.06
C GLY A 186 -11.29 -10.08 30.19
N GLU A 187 -12.15 -9.15 30.60
CA GLU A 187 -13.36 -8.76 29.88
C GLU A 187 -13.49 -7.25 29.91
N THR A 188 -13.86 -6.65 28.78
CA THR A 188 -14.01 -5.21 28.64
C THR A 188 -15.01 -4.87 27.54
N GLY A 189 -16.07 -4.15 27.91
CA GLY A 189 -17.18 -3.88 26.99
C GLY A 189 -17.78 -5.18 26.46
N ASN A 190 -17.65 -5.39 25.14
CA ASN A 190 -18.08 -6.61 24.46
C ASN A 190 -16.93 -7.60 24.15
N ILE A 191 -15.71 -7.32 24.58
CA ILE A 191 -14.52 -8.14 24.29
C ILE A 191 -14.13 -8.96 25.51
N GLN A 192 -13.88 -10.26 25.31
CA GLN A 192 -13.14 -11.10 26.26
C GLN A 192 -11.77 -11.41 25.68
N TYR A 193 -10.71 -11.35 26.48
CA TYR A 193 -9.34 -11.55 26.02
C TYR A 193 -8.52 -12.44 26.96
N VAL A 194 -7.46 -13.02 26.43
CA VAL A 194 -6.51 -13.85 27.20
C VAL A 194 -5.16 -13.15 27.28
N GLU A 195 -4.60 -13.11 28.48
CA GLU A 195 -3.31 -12.47 28.74
C GLU A 195 -2.17 -13.48 28.56
N TYR A 196 -1.17 -13.09 27.78
CA TYR A 196 0.03 -13.89 27.51
C TYR A 196 1.32 -13.14 27.84
N ASN A 197 2.35 -13.90 28.21
CA ASN A 197 3.72 -13.41 28.15
C ASN A 197 4.14 -13.25 26.67
N PRO A 198 5.08 -12.34 26.37
CA PRO A 198 5.73 -12.33 25.07
C PRO A 198 6.39 -13.68 24.75
N ILE A 199 6.40 -14.06 23.47
CA ILE A 199 7.06 -15.28 23.00
C ILE A 199 8.55 -15.18 23.36
N ALA A 200 9.08 -16.22 23.99
CA ALA A 200 10.39 -16.22 24.62
C ALA A 200 11.51 -15.79 23.63
N ASN A 201 12.30 -14.80 24.05
CA ASN A 201 13.40 -14.20 23.27
C ASN A 201 12.96 -13.52 21.97
N THR A 202 11.73 -13.02 21.90
CA THR A 202 11.21 -12.29 20.75
C THR A 202 10.45 -11.03 21.18
N ASP A 203 10.06 -10.24 20.19
CA ASP A 203 9.16 -9.09 20.30
C ASP A 203 7.71 -9.42 19.91
N TRP A 204 7.38 -10.71 19.79
CA TRP A 204 6.02 -11.17 19.47
C TRP A 204 5.18 -11.37 20.72
N ILE A 205 3.94 -10.93 20.65
CA ILE A 205 2.93 -10.97 21.70
C ILE A 205 1.76 -11.80 21.18
N PRO A 206 1.47 -12.96 21.79
CA PRO A 206 0.27 -13.71 21.46
C PRO A 206 -0.96 -12.95 21.95
N VAL A 207 -1.95 -12.81 21.08
CA VAL A 207 -3.20 -12.13 21.38
C VAL A 207 -4.35 -12.99 20.89
N GLN A 208 -5.32 -13.23 21.76
CA GLN A 208 -6.57 -13.89 21.37
C GLN A 208 -7.73 -13.46 22.26
N GLY A 209 -8.94 -13.66 21.77
CA GLY A 209 -10.15 -13.39 22.52
C GLY A 209 -11.41 -13.64 21.71
N THR A 210 -12.53 -13.20 22.28
CA THR A 210 -13.84 -13.19 21.65
C THR A 210 -14.43 -11.80 21.69
N VAL A 211 -15.33 -11.50 20.76
CA VAL A 211 -16.09 -10.25 20.71
C VAL A 211 -17.58 -10.55 20.54
N MET A 212 -18.40 -10.00 21.43
CA MET A 212 -19.85 -10.13 21.38
C MET A 212 -20.42 -9.11 20.39
N GLY A 213 -21.31 -9.56 19.51
CA GLY A 213 -21.93 -8.75 18.46
C GLY A 213 -21.33 -8.99 17.08
N ASP A 214 -21.83 -8.25 16.09
CA ASP A 214 -21.49 -8.39 14.68
C ASP A 214 -20.32 -7.45 14.31
N GLU A 215 -19.14 -7.73 14.86
CA GLU A 215 -17.91 -7.02 14.51
C GLU A 215 -17.08 -7.85 13.55
N SER A 216 -16.60 -7.22 12.47
CA SER A 216 -15.69 -7.85 11.50
C SER A 216 -14.24 -7.79 11.96
N HIS A 217 -13.88 -6.83 12.82
CA HIS A 217 -12.52 -6.60 13.29
C HIS A 217 -12.48 -6.07 14.72
N VAL A 218 -11.34 -6.27 15.38
CA VAL A 218 -10.99 -5.64 16.65
C VAL A 218 -9.65 -4.91 16.50
N VAL A 219 -9.49 -3.77 17.15
CA VAL A 219 -8.19 -3.11 17.24
C VAL A 219 -7.48 -3.51 18.52
N VAL A 220 -6.22 -3.93 18.39
CA VAL A 220 -5.31 -4.17 19.51
C VAL A 220 -4.30 -3.03 19.56
N GLN A 221 -4.36 -2.23 20.61
CA GLN A 221 -3.47 -1.11 20.86
C GLN A 221 -2.31 -1.52 21.76
N LEU A 222 -1.10 -1.15 21.37
CA LEU A 222 0.11 -1.20 22.20
C LEU A 222 0.49 0.23 22.55
N SER A 223 0.59 0.53 23.84
CA SER A 223 1.04 1.84 24.32
C SER A 223 2.32 1.69 25.15
N SER A 224 3.36 2.43 24.80
CA SER A 224 4.59 2.44 25.57
C SER A 224 4.44 3.26 26.84
N ASN A 225 4.63 2.62 28.00
CA ASN A 225 4.60 3.31 29.30
C ASN A 225 5.82 4.22 29.53
N SER A 226 6.80 4.19 28.62
CA SER A 226 7.98 5.07 28.62
C SER A 226 7.87 6.23 27.61
N GLY A 227 6.70 6.41 26.97
CA GLY A 227 6.46 7.50 26.03
C GLY A 227 7.05 7.28 24.62
N GLN A 228 7.31 6.03 24.21
CA GLN A 228 7.75 5.72 22.83
C GLN A 228 6.62 5.81 21.79
N GLY A 229 5.37 5.96 22.22
CA GLY A 229 4.20 6.12 21.35
C GLY A 229 3.14 5.04 21.55
N ILE A 230 2.20 5.04 20.60
CA ILE A 230 1.06 4.12 20.51
C ILE A 230 1.12 3.43 19.14
N TRP A 231 0.72 2.16 19.07
CA TRP A 231 0.60 1.40 17.84
C TRP A 231 -0.67 0.56 17.84
N ASN A 232 -1.48 0.67 16.79
CA ASN A 232 -2.75 -0.03 16.68
C ASN A 232 -2.63 -1.11 15.59
N TYR A 233 -3.06 -2.33 15.86
CA TYR A 233 -3.22 -3.39 14.86
C TYR A 233 -4.70 -3.72 14.68
N LEU A 234 -5.16 -3.86 13.44
CA LEU A 234 -6.50 -4.36 13.14
C LEU A 234 -6.46 -5.89 12.96
N LEU A 235 -7.22 -6.62 13.76
CA LEU A 235 -7.30 -8.09 13.69
C LEU A 235 -8.68 -8.53 13.19
N PRO A 236 -8.77 -9.49 12.26
CA PRO A 236 -10.04 -10.03 11.80
C PRO A 236 -10.73 -10.84 12.89
N VAL A 237 -12.05 -10.70 12.94
CA VAL A 237 -12.95 -11.47 13.79
C VAL A 237 -13.66 -12.50 12.91
N GLN A 238 -13.57 -13.77 13.30
CA GLN A 238 -14.24 -14.88 12.63
C GLN A 238 -14.96 -15.71 13.68
N ASN A 239 -16.26 -15.96 13.47
CA ASN A 239 -17.11 -16.67 14.43
C ASN A 239 -17.05 -16.07 15.85
N HIS A 240 -17.02 -14.73 15.94
CA HIS A 240 -16.86 -13.99 17.19
C HIS A 240 -15.51 -14.18 17.90
N GLU A 241 -14.51 -14.76 17.24
CA GLU A 241 -13.16 -14.97 17.80
C GLU A 241 -12.12 -14.17 17.02
N PHE A 242 -11.09 -13.69 17.70
CA PHE A 242 -9.90 -13.10 17.08
C PHE A 242 -8.65 -13.75 17.68
N SER A 243 -7.61 -13.93 16.86
CA SER A 243 -6.30 -14.35 17.35
C SER A 243 -5.19 -13.99 16.37
N ALA A 244 -4.04 -13.58 16.90
CA ALA A 244 -2.81 -13.37 16.14
C ALA A 244 -1.61 -13.35 17.10
N ASP A 245 -0.41 -13.59 16.58
CA ASP A 245 0.78 -13.06 17.24
C ASP A 245 1.08 -11.69 16.61
N ILE A 246 1.20 -10.66 17.44
CA ILE A 246 1.50 -9.30 16.99
C ILE A 246 2.88 -8.87 17.48
N ARG A 247 3.61 -8.13 16.66
CA ARG A 247 4.95 -7.66 17.00
C ARG A 247 4.86 -6.34 17.74
N SER A 248 5.64 -6.18 18.80
CA SER A 248 5.77 -4.88 19.44
C SER A 248 6.75 -3.97 18.71
N PRO A 249 6.36 -2.72 18.38
CA PRO A 249 7.31 -1.70 17.91
C PRO A 249 8.14 -1.09 19.04
N PHE A 250 7.82 -1.40 20.31
CA PHE A 250 8.42 -0.78 21.48
C PHE A 250 9.15 -1.82 22.32
N THR A 251 10.09 -1.36 23.15
CA THR A 251 10.69 -2.18 24.21
C THR A 251 10.41 -1.59 25.58
N GLY A 252 10.61 -2.37 26.64
CA GLY A 252 10.29 -1.99 28.01
C GLY A 252 8.83 -2.29 28.35
N SER A 253 8.28 -1.52 29.30
CA SER A 253 6.92 -1.70 29.78
C SER A 253 5.89 -1.18 28.78
N ILE A 254 4.94 -2.04 28.41
CA ILE A 254 3.91 -1.78 27.39
C ILE A 254 2.56 -2.17 27.95
N SER A 255 1.57 -1.32 27.72
CA SER A 255 0.16 -1.62 27.98
C SER A 255 -0.50 -2.08 26.68
N ILE A 256 -1.17 -3.22 26.74
CA ILE A 256 -2.03 -3.73 25.67
C ILE A 256 -3.46 -3.31 26.00
N SER A 257 -4.21 -2.85 25.01
CA SER A 257 -5.63 -2.52 25.16
C SER A 257 -6.41 -2.94 23.93
N TYR A 258 -7.70 -3.20 24.11
CA TYR A 258 -8.59 -3.65 23.04
C TYR A 258 -9.64 -2.59 22.75
N ILE A 259 -9.96 -2.40 21.47
CA ILE A 259 -10.92 -1.40 21.03
C ILE A 259 -11.86 -2.05 20.02
N SER A 260 -13.14 -2.14 20.39
CA SER A 260 -14.23 -2.52 19.49
C SER A 260 -14.75 -1.31 18.72
N GLN A 261 -15.34 -1.55 17.54
CA GLN A 261 -15.99 -0.49 16.74
C GLN A 261 -15.11 0.75 16.48
N PHE A 262 -13.79 0.57 16.34
CA PHE A 262 -12.80 1.65 16.26
C PHE A 262 -13.18 2.75 15.25
N TYR A 263 -13.39 2.37 13.98
CA TYR A 263 -13.80 3.29 12.92
C TYR A 263 -15.15 3.96 13.18
N HIS A 264 -16.11 3.21 13.74
CA HIS A 264 -17.41 3.79 14.08
C HIS A 264 -17.29 4.86 15.17
N GLN A 265 -16.48 4.63 16.21
CA GLN A 265 -16.24 5.61 17.27
C GLN A 265 -15.57 6.88 16.71
N LEU A 266 -14.51 6.71 15.91
CA LEU A 266 -13.84 7.82 15.24
C LEU A 266 -14.81 8.63 14.37
N ASN A 267 -15.62 7.95 13.55
CA ASN A 267 -16.55 8.60 12.62
C ASN A 267 -17.77 9.26 13.29
N THR A 268 -18.11 8.86 14.51
CA THR A 268 -19.29 9.39 15.24
C THR A 268 -18.91 10.43 16.30
N SER A 269 -17.75 10.27 16.93
CA SER A 269 -17.34 11.08 18.08
C SER A 269 -16.02 11.82 17.90
N GLY A 270 -15.24 11.49 16.85
CA GLY A 270 -13.90 12.03 16.63
C GLY A 270 -12.84 11.49 17.60
N ASP A 271 -13.20 10.52 18.44
CA ASP A 271 -12.34 9.91 19.44
C ASP A 271 -12.71 8.42 19.57
N TYR A 272 -11.90 7.65 20.30
CA TYR A 272 -12.20 6.26 20.63
C TYR A 272 -11.88 5.99 22.09
N THR A 273 -12.66 5.09 22.68
CA THR A 273 -12.42 4.64 24.05
C THR A 273 -11.62 3.36 24.04
N TRP A 274 -10.42 3.38 24.63
CA TRP A 274 -9.70 2.15 24.91
C TRP A 274 -10.27 1.48 26.16
N GLN A 275 -10.34 0.15 26.09
CA GLN A 275 -11.11 -0.65 27.01
C GLN A 275 -10.26 -1.83 27.47
N GLY A 276 -9.95 -1.85 28.77
CA GLY A 276 -9.26 -2.95 29.44
C GLY A 276 -7.89 -3.30 28.86
N GLY A 277 -7.34 -4.41 29.33
CA GLY A 277 -6.06 -4.96 28.90
C GLY A 277 -5.07 -5.16 30.05
N TYR A 278 -3.80 -5.33 29.72
CA TYR A 278 -2.78 -5.73 30.67
C TYR A 278 -1.41 -5.16 30.31
N THR A 279 -0.51 -5.11 31.29
CA THR A 279 0.86 -4.64 31.09
C THR A 279 1.81 -5.82 31.01
N LEU A 280 2.72 -5.77 30.03
CA LEU A 280 3.85 -6.70 29.92
C LEU A 280 5.17 -5.93 29.71
N SER A 281 6.27 -6.66 29.66
CA SER A 281 7.59 -6.08 29.35
C SER A 281 8.22 -6.80 28.16
N ILE A 282 8.59 -6.03 27.13
CA ILE A 282 9.35 -6.51 25.98
C ILE A 282 10.83 -6.24 26.22
N ASN A 283 11.63 -7.31 26.23
CA ASN A 283 13.07 -7.22 26.43
C ASN A 283 13.80 -7.24 25.08
N GLY A 284 14.86 -6.45 24.95
CA GLY A 284 15.68 -6.42 23.74
C GLY A 284 16.12 -5.01 23.36
N PRO A 285 16.85 -4.86 22.23
CA PRO A 285 17.16 -3.56 21.67
C PRO A 285 15.90 -2.89 21.12
N GLN A 286 15.88 -1.55 21.15
CA GLN A 286 14.82 -0.77 20.51
C GLN A 286 14.66 -1.13 19.03
N THR A 287 13.41 -1.24 18.58
CA THR A 287 13.09 -1.45 17.17
C THR A 287 13.50 -0.19 16.39
N SER A 288 14.30 -0.36 15.33
CA SER A 288 14.69 0.75 14.46
C SER A 288 13.51 1.29 13.67
N GLU A 289 13.56 2.55 13.25
CA GLU A 289 12.49 3.18 12.45
C GLU A 289 12.21 2.41 11.16
N SER A 290 13.23 2.03 10.36
CA SER A 290 13.01 1.19 9.17
C SER A 290 12.33 -0.15 9.47
N ARG A 291 12.44 -0.69 10.70
CA ARG A 291 11.74 -1.92 11.09
C ARG A 291 10.32 -1.64 11.57
N LYS A 292 10.06 -0.50 12.21
CA LYS A 292 8.69 -0.04 12.51
C LYS A 292 7.93 0.28 11.23
N ALA A 293 8.58 0.89 10.26
CA ALA A 293 8.05 1.17 8.93
C ALA A 293 7.66 -0.06 8.12
N LEU A 294 8.04 -1.28 8.54
CA LEU A 294 7.55 -2.52 7.94
C LEU A 294 6.24 -3.00 8.56
N LEU A 295 5.91 -2.56 9.78
CA LEU A 295 4.74 -3.01 10.52
C LEU A 295 3.47 -2.39 9.95
N TYR A 296 2.40 -3.18 9.88
CA TYR A 296 1.04 -2.70 9.64
C TYR A 296 0.50 -1.92 10.82
N SER A 297 -0.49 -1.07 10.55
CA SER A 297 -1.26 -0.33 11.55
C SER A 297 -2.74 -0.72 11.44
N ALA A 298 -3.61 -0.09 12.21
CA ALA A 298 -5.05 -0.32 12.09
C ALA A 298 -5.57 0.13 10.73
N PHE A 299 -5.02 1.22 10.19
CA PHE A 299 -5.40 1.77 8.89
C PHE A 299 -4.69 1.06 7.72
N MET A 300 -3.44 0.62 7.91
CA MET A 300 -2.65 -0.11 6.91
C MET A 300 -2.77 -1.62 7.12
N ASP A 301 -3.97 -2.17 6.95
CA ASP A 301 -4.41 -3.47 7.46
C ASP A 301 -4.28 -4.65 6.48
N GLY A 302 -3.20 -4.74 5.71
CA GLY A 302 -3.05 -5.77 4.66
C GLY A 302 -3.18 -7.23 5.14
N ASN A 303 -3.20 -7.49 6.46
CA ASN A 303 -3.49 -8.79 7.06
C ASN A 303 -4.98 -9.18 7.06
N VAL A 304 -5.88 -8.21 6.95
CA VAL A 304 -7.34 -8.40 6.89
C VAL A 304 -7.78 -8.71 5.46
N ASN A 305 -7.27 -7.97 4.48
CA ASN A 305 -7.56 -8.17 3.06
C ASN A 305 -6.26 -8.26 2.24
N PRO A 306 -5.80 -9.47 1.90
CA PRO A 306 -4.51 -9.65 1.25
C PRO A 306 -4.51 -9.29 -0.25
N ASN A 307 -5.63 -8.83 -0.83
CA ASN A 307 -5.71 -8.54 -2.26
C ASN A 307 -4.64 -7.54 -2.72
N ALA A 308 -4.50 -6.43 -2.01
CA ALA A 308 -3.46 -5.43 -2.27
C ALA A 308 -2.05 -6.05 -2.12
N SER A 309 -1.84 -6.89 -1.10
CA SER A 309 -0.56 -7.58 -0.86
C SER A 309 -0.20 -8.60 -1.97
N MET A 310 -1.20 -9.28 -2.54
CA MET A 310 -1.00 -10.19 -3.68
C MET A 310 -0.56 -9.44 -4.93
N ILE A 311 -1.20 -8.31 -5.22
CA ILE A 311 -0.84 -7.45 -6.36
C ILE A 311 0.56 -6.86 -6.15
N ALA A 312 0.85 -6.38 -4.95
CA ALA A 312 2.18 -5.87 -4.61
C ALA A 312 3.27 -6.93 -4.82
N SER A 313 3.04 -8.18 -4.40
CA SER A 313 3.98 -9.29 -4.60
C SER A 313 4.25 -9.57 -6.08
N GLN A 314 3.22 -9.48 -6.92
CA GLN A 314 3.31 -9.60 -8.37
C GLN A 314 4.12 -8.46 -8.99
N ILE A 315 3.85 -7.21 -8.60
CA ILE A 315 4.61 -6.05 -9.07
C ILE A 315 6.08 -6.18 -8.67
N PHE A 316 6.33 -6.47 -7.39
CA PHE A 316 7.67 -6.52 -6.82
C PHE A 316 8.57 -7.54 -7.49
N ALA A 317 8.12 -8.78 -7.67
CA ALA A 317 8.97 -9.81 -8.26
C ALA A 317 9.21 -9.65 -9.77
N ASN A 318 8.37 -8.84 -10.43
CA ASN A 318 8.52 -8.50 -11.84
C ASN A 318 9.14 -7.11 -12.03
N SER A 319 9.59 -6.47 -10.95
CA SER A 319 10.31 -5.20 -10.99
C SER A 319 11.82 -5.47 -10.93
N PRO A 320 12.63 -4.82 -11.76
CA PRO A 320 14.08 -5.03 -11.82
C PRO A 320 14.82 -4.53 -10.57
N SER A 321 14.21 -3.65 -9.78
CA SER A 321 14.77 -3.13 -8.53
C SER A 321 13.68 -2.80 -7.52
N GLN A 322 14.06 -2.59 -6.24
CA GLN A 322 13.13 -2.11 -5.21
C GLN A 322 12.60 -0.72 -5.56
N GLU A 323 13.45 0.11 -6.17
CA GLU A 323 13.12 1.44 -6.67
C GLU A 323 12.03 1.37 -7.72
N THR A 324 12.12 0.41 -8.64
CA THR A 324 11.09 0.19 -9.65
C THR A 324 9.79 -0.38 -9.07
N ALA A 325 9.91 -1.24 -8.05
CA ALA A 325 8.76 -1.82 -7.38
C ALA A 325 7.97 -0.79 -6.57
N ALA A 326 8.64 0.00 -5.72
CA ALA A 326 8.00 1.03 -4.89
C ALA A 326 7.23 2.03 -5.76
N ALA A 327 7.93 2.54 -6.77
CA ALA A 327 7.41 3.27 -7.90
C ALA A 327 6.12 2.69 -8.51
N ALA A 328 6.19 1.48 -9.06
CA ALA A 328 5.06 0.85 -9.72
C ALA A 328 3.89 0.58 -8.76
N ILE A 329 4.17 0.32 -7.48
CA ILE A 329 3.16 0.16 -6.43
C ILE A 329 2.44 1.49 -6.15
N ALA A 330 3.18 2.59 -5.97
CA ALA A 330 2.60 3.91 -5.74
C ALA A 330 1.71 4.32 -6.93
N ASN A 331 2.21 4.09 -8.15
CA ASN A 331 1.44 4.31 -9.37
C ASN A 331 0.18 3.44 -9.40
N TYR A 332 0.26 2.15 -9.08
CA TYR A 332 -0.91 1.27 -9.04
C TYR A 332 -1.96 1.73 -8.03
N ALA A 333 -1.56 2.13 -6.81
CA ALA A 333 -2.49 2.66 -5.81
C ALA A 333 -3.24 3.89 -6.34
N SER A 334 -2.50 4.82 -6.94
CA SER A 334 -3.00 6.01 -7.63
C SER A 334 -3.97 5.71 -8.79
N GLU A 335 -3.62 4.67 -9.55
CA GLU A 335 -4.36 3.94 -10.59
C GLU A 335 -5.77 3.52 -10.24
N SER A 336 -5.76 2.82 -9.12
CA SER A 336 -6.78 1.85 -8.78
C SER A 336 -7.84 2.43 -7.85
N MET A 337 -7.69 3.70 -7.50
CA MET A 337 -8.56 4.47 -6.62
C MET A 337 -9.05 5.72 -7.36
N SER A 338 -10.31 6.07 -7.15
CA SER A 338 -10.87 7.37 -7.51
C SER A 338 -10.80 8.31 -6.31
N TYR A 339 -10.44 9.57 -6.53
CA TYR A 339 -10.44 10.55 -5.44
C TYR A 339 -11.87 10.98 -5.09
N ASP A 340 -12.28 10.80 -3.84
CA ASP A 340 -13.63 11.12 -3.38
C ASP A 340 -13.76 12.59 -2.95
N TRP A 341 -13.93 13.46 -3.94
CA TRP A 341 -14.22 14.89 -3.70
C TRP A 341 -15.48 15.13 -2.85
N SER A 342 -16.42 14.18 -2.80
CA SER A 342 -17.65 14.35 -2.02
C SER A 342 -17.42 14.27 -0.51
N MET A 343 -16.39 13.54 -0.07
CA MET A 343 -15.96 13.51 1.34
C MET A 343 -15.32 14.84 1.75
N VAL A 344 -14.47 15.38 0.87
CA VAL A 344 -13.78 16.68 1.05
C VAL A 344 -14.79 17.83 1.09
N ASP A 345 -15.60 17.99 0.03
CA ASP A 345 -16.55 19.10 -0.11
C ASP A 345 -17.71 19.00 0.90
N GLY A 346 -18.06 17.79 1.32
CA GLY A 346 -19.11 17.52 2.28
C GLY A 346 -18.71 17.72 3.74
N GLY A 347 -17.41 17.88 4.03
CA GLY A 347 -16.86 17.89 5.39
C GLY A 347 -17.08 16.56 6.14
N LYS A 348 -17.16 15.45 5.40
CA LYS A 348 -17.44 14.10 5.91
C LYS A 348 -16.23 13.21 5.69
N TYR A 349 -15.12 13.57 6.32
CA TYR A 349 -13.96 12.68 6.42
C TYR A 349 -14.34 11.51 7.31
N LEU A 350 -14.47 10.33 6.71
CA LEU A 350 -14.72 9.09 7.42
C LEU A 350 -13.41 8.31 7.47
N PHE A 351 -12.95 8.00 8.66
CA PHE A 351 -11.89 7.03 8.89
C PHE A 351 -12.34 5.65 8.44
N GLU A 352 -11.56 5.03 7.57
CA GLU A 352 -11.80 3.69 7.04
C GLU A 352 -10.47 2.94 6.89
N ASP A 353 -10.50 1.60 6.92
CA ASP A 353 -9.32 0.79 6.62
C ASP A 353 -9.02 0.72 5.12
N VAL A 354 -7.73 0.53 4.78
CA VAL A 354 -7.26 0.36 3.40
C VAL A 354 -8.00 -0.76 2.68
N ALA A 355 -8.29 -1.87 3.37
CA ALA A 355 -9.01 -3.00 2.78
C ALA A 355 -10.40 -2.61 2.25
N SER A 356 -11.14 -1.79 2.98
CA SER A 356 -12.48 -1.32 2.64
C SER A 356 -12.43 -0.25 1.56
N ALA A 357 -11.55 0.74 1.68
CA ALA A 357 -11.32 1.75 0.65
C ALA A 357 -10.92 1.12 -0.70
N PHE A 358 -9.99 0.15 -0.68
CA PHE A 358 -9.56 -0.57 -1.88
C PHE A 358 -10.69 -1.40 -2.51
N SER A 359 -11.60 -1.93 -1.70
CA SER A 359 -12.78 -2.65 -2.18
C SER A 359 -13.79 -1.71 -2.84
N LEU A 360 -13.94 -0.49 -2.32
CA LEU A 360 -14.78 0.57 -2.89
C LEU A 360 -14.14 1.26 -4.11
N ARG A 361 -12.82 1.12 -4.29
CA ARG A 361 -12.03 1.81 -5.34
C ARG A 361 -12.15 3.35 -5.23
N SER A 362 -12.31 3.85 -4.01
CA SER A 362 -12.59 5.26 -3.71
C SER A 362 -12.03 5.64 -2.35
N GLY A 363 -11.46 6.84 -2.23
CA GLY A 363 -10.89 7.37 -0.99
C GLY A 363 -10.31 8.77 -1.21
N VAL A 364 -9.75 9.38 -0.16
CA VAL A 364 -9.04 10.65 -0.21
C VAL A 364 -7.52 10.43 -0.09
N CYS A 365 -6.76 11.47 0.28
CA CYS A 365 -5.30 11.39 0.34
C CYS A 365 -4.80 10.30 1.30
N GLU A 366 -5.48 10.14 2.43
CA GLU A 366 -5.17 9.15 3.48
C GLU A 366 -5.23 7.73 2.90
N GLU A 367 -6.38 7.28 2.40
CA GLU A 367 -6.54 5.88 1.95
C GLU A 367 -5.66 5.53 0.74
N ILE A 368 -5.38 6.48 -0.15
CA ILE A 368 -4.51 6.25 -1.32
C ILE A 368 -3.05 6.11 -0.88
N ALA A 369 -2.57 6.97 0.03
CA ALA A 369 -1.22 6.89 0.59
C ALA A 369 -1.04 5.61 1.43
N GLU A 370 -2.03 5.28 2.24
CA GLU A 370 -2.03 4.08 3.08
C GLU A 370 -2.13 2.80 2.26
N LEU A 371 -2.86 2.78 1.14
CA LEU A 371 -2.90 1.64 0.21
C LEU A 371 -1.51 1.38 -0.37
N ALA A 372 -0.84 2.42 -0.88
CA ALA A 372 0.52 2.30 -1.41
C ALA A 372 1.51 1.82 -0.32
N ALA A 373 1.44 2.39 0.89
CA ALA A 373 2.27 1.98 2.02
C ALA A 373 2.00 0.52 2.43
N THR A 374 0.73 0.10 2.48
CA THR A 374 0.33 -1.28 2.79
C THR A 374 0.92 -2.26 1.78
N MET A 375 0.83 -1.94 0.50
CA MET A 375 1.41 -2.74 -0.58
C MET A 375 2.93 -2.86 -0.46
N MET A 376 3.64 -1.75 -0.23
CA MET A 376 5.10 -1.72 -0.05
C MET A 376 5.55 -2.56 1.15
N LYS A 377 4.89 -2.38 2.31
CA LYS A 377 5.14 -3.15 3.53
C LYS A 377 4.98 -4.66 3.30
N SER A 378 3.97 -5.07 2.54
CA SER A 378 3.69 -6.48 2.25
C SER A 378 4.83 -7.20 1.52
N VAL A 379 5.63 -6.46 0.75
CA VAL A 379 6.77 -6.99 -0.02
C VAL A 379 8.12 -6.69 0.63
N GLY A 380 8.10 -6.13 1.84
CA GLY A 380 9.31 -5.85 2.62
C GLY A 380 10.01 -4.54 2.27
N ILE A 381 9.32 -3.60 1.61
CA ILE A 381 9.78 -2.23 1.44
C ILE A 381 9.26 -1.42 2.64
N PRO A 382 10.13 -0.90 3.53
CA PRO A 382 9.69 -0.07 4.63
C PRO A 382 9.00 1.19 4.12
N ALA A 383 7.80 1.48 4.62
CA ALA A 383 7.03 2.64 4.21
C ALA A 383 6.25 3.25 5.38
N GLU A 384 6.10 4.56 5.37
CA GLU A 384 5.32 5.31 6.35
C GLU A 384 4.51 6.37 5.62
N THR A 385 3.31 6.65 6.09
CA THR A 385 2.61 7.84 5.65
C THR A 385 2.92 9.01 6.57
N VAL A 386 2.89 10.20 5.99
CA VAL A 386 3.26 11.46 6.63
C VAL A 386 2.06 12.38 6.52
N ILE A 387 1.63 12.92 7.66
CA ILE A 387 0.57 13.92 7.72
C ILE A 387 1.20 15.30 7.84
N GLY A 388 0.64 16.26 7.11
CA GLY A 388 1.04 17.65 7.22
C GLY A 388 0.17 18.58 6.40
N LYS A 389 0.79 19.63 5.89
CA LYS A 389 0.15 20.64 5.04
C LYS A 389 0.69 20.58 3.63
N ALA A 390 -0.21 20.67 2.65
CA ALA A 390 0.16 20.82 1.26
C ALA A 390 -0.77 21.78 0.49
N PRO A 391 -0.29 22.43 -0.58
CA PRO A 391 -1.13 23.30 -1.41
C PRO A 391 -2.18 22.50 -2.16
N VAL A 392 -3.45 22.72 -1.82
CA VAL A 392 -4.64 22.19 -2.51
C VAL A 392 -5.43 23.39 -3.05
N ASN A 393 -5.64 23.46 -4.36
CA ASN A 393 -6.46 24.51 -4.99
C ASN A 393 -6.10 25.98 -4.62
N SER A 394 -4.80 26.29 -4.49
CA SER A 394 -4.25 27.62 -4.12
C SER A 394 -4.37 28.00 -2.64
N ALA A 395 -4.73 27.06 -1.76
CA ALA A 395 -4.67 27.21 -0.31
C ALA A 395 -3.88 26.05 0.31
N GLU A 396 -3.27 26.26 1.49
CA GLU A 396 -2.70 25.15 2.25
C GLU A 396 -3.83 24.37 2.95
N ASP A 397 -3.90 23.06 2.74
CA ASP A 397 -4.85 22.17 3.40
C ASP A 397 -4.13 20.99 4.08
N ASN A 398 -4.83 20.28 4.96
CA ASN A 398 -4.35 18.99 5.48
C ASN A 398 -4.14 18.03 4.31
N HIS A 399 -3.01 17.32 4.36
CA HIS A 399 -2.66 16.35 3.32
C HIS A 399 -1.85 15.20 3.90
N GLU A 400 -2.02 14.03 3.29
CA GLU A 400 -1.28 12.82 3.61
C GLU A 400 -0.61 12.26 2.35
N TRP A 401 0.66 11.93 2.50
CA TRP A 401 1.50 11.33 1.48
C TRP A 401 2.35 10.21 2.10
N LEU A 402 3.27 9.60 1.35
CA LEU A 402 4.11 8.53 1.88
C LEU A 402 5.60 8.75 1.67
N GLN A 403 6.39 8.13 2.54
CA GLN A 403 7.83 7.95 2.38
C GLN A 403 8.17 6.46 2.43
N ALA A 404 9.19 6.03 1.69
CA ALA A 404 9.64 4.65 1.69
C ALA A 404 11.17 4.54 1.68
N ASP A 405 11.71 3.54 2.38
CA ASP A 405 13.13 3.19 2.36
C ASP A 405 13.39 2.26 1.17
N VAL A 406 14.05 2.81 0.16
CA VAL A 406 14.32 2.14 -1.11
C VAL A 406 15.83 2.16 -1.32
N GLY A 407 16.45 0.98 -1.30
CA GLY A 407 17.90 0.87 -1.48
C GLY A 407 18.71 1.48 -0.33
N GLY A 408 18.14 1.63 0.88
CA GLY A 408 18.79 2.26 2.04
C GLY A 408 18.61 3.78 2.10
N ARG A 409 17.65 4.31 1.33
CA ARG A 409 17.37 5.73 1.20
C ARG A 409 15.88 5.98 1.30
N TRP A 410 15.50 6.90 2.18
CA TRP A 410 14.12 7.39 2.26
C TRP A 410 13.81 8.32 1.09
N VAL A 411 12.79 7.95 0.33
CA VAL A 411 12.23 8.76 -0.76
C VAL A 411 10.79 9.11 -0.44
N VAL A 412 10.36 10.29 -0.85
CA VAL A 412 8.99 10.77 -0.68
C VAL A 412 8.21 10.52 -1.97
N MET A 413 6.95 10.11 -1.85
CA MET A 413 6.03 9.86 -2.94
C MET A 413 4.64 10.36 -2.56
N ASP A 414 3.90 10.87 -3.55
CA ASP A 414 2.51 11.25 -3.37
C ASP A 414 1.63 10.57 -4.43
N PRO A 415 1.11 9.36 -4.13
CA PRO A 415 0.23 8.66 -5.06
C PRO A 415 -1.11 9.38 -5.28
N THR A 416 -1.50 10.29 -4.39
CA THR A 416 -2.71 11.08 -4.53
C THR A 416 -2.53 12.08 -5.66
N TRP A 417 -1.42 12.84 -5.65
CA TRP A 417 -1.12 13.84 -6.68
C TRP A 417 -0.75 13.24 -8.03
N ASP A 418 -0.21 12.01 -8.05
CA ASP A 418 0.05 11.26 -9.28
C ASP A 418 -1.25 10.70 -9.93
N SER A 419 -2.42 10.86 -9.29
CA SER A 419 -3.64 10.18 -9.75
C SER A 419 -4.29 10.89 -10.94
N PRO A 420 -4.55 10.15 -12.05
CA PRO A 420 -5.26 10.71 -13.20
C PRO A 420 -6.74 11.01 -12.88
N ASN A 421 -7.25 10.55 -11.74
CA ASN A 421 -8.66 10.61 -11.34
C ASN A 421 -8.96 11.78 -10.38
N GLN A 422 -8.02 12.70 -10.16
CA GLN A 422 -8.14 13.84 -9.25
C GLN A 422 -8.86 15.06 -9.85
N GLY A 423 -8.98 15.17 -11.18
CA GLY A 423 -9.33 16.46 -11.80
C GLY A 423 -8.16 17.46 -11.78
N PRO A 424 -8.35 18.71 -12.24
CA PRO A 424 -7.24 19.64 -12.51
C PRO A 424 -6.66 20.23 -11.21
N ASN A 425 -5.62 19.62 -10.64
CA ASN A 425 -4.86 20.21 -9.54
C ASN A 425 -3.60 20.93 -10.05
N THR A 426 -3.78 22.18 -10.46
CA THR A 426 -2.83 22.99 -11.25
C THR A 426 -1.50 23.40 -10.57
N LEU A 427 -1.23 23.00 -9.32
CA LEU A 427 -0.13 23.54 -8.51
C LEU A 427 1.01 22.57 -8.19
N LEU A 428 0.97 21.34 -8.72
CA LEU A 428 1.72 20.24 -8.14
C LEU A 428 2.82 19.69 -9.04
N SER A 429 3.99 19.48 -8.44
CA SER A 429 5.08 18.68 -9.02
C SER A 429 4.81 17.20 -8.73
N ASN A 430 4.57 16.40 -9.77
CA ASN A 430 4.55 14.92 -9.70
C ASN A 430 5.98 14.39 -9.52
N GLU A 431 6.71 14.89 -8.53
CA GLU A 431 8.11 14.57 -8.36
C GLU A 431 8.25 13.14 -7.87
N TYR A 432 8.64 12.25 -8.80
CA TYR A 432 8.71 10.83 -8.54
C TYR A 432 10.04 10.44 -7.90
N MET A 433 9.97 9.70 -6.79
CA MET A 433 11.13 9.07 -6.14
C MET A 433 12.27 10.07 -5.82
N THR A 434 11.93 11.29 -5.43
CA THR A 434 12.92 12.36 -5.29
C THR A 434 13.68 12.31 -3.99
N GLU A 435 14.87 12.91 -4.04
CA GLU A 435 15.83 13.03 -2.94
C GLU A 435 15.89 14.48 -2.42
N THR A 436 14.98 15.38 -2.84
CA THR A 436 15.24 16.83 -2.80
C THR A 436 14.00 17.74 -2.75
N VAL A 437 14.05 18.72 -1.84
CA VAL A 437 13.61 20.13 -1.89
C VAL A 437 12.18 20.48 -2.34
N SER A 438 11.62 20.02 -3.47
CA SER A 438 10.32 20.56 -3.92
C SER A 438 9.13 19.97 -3.13
N LEU A 439 9.17 18.67 -2.82
CA LEU A 439 8.27 18.05 -1.86
C LEU A 439 8.49 18.68 -0.48
N GLU A 440 9.72 18.94 -0.03
CA GLU A 440 9.96 19.66 1.23
C GLU A 440 9.40 21.11 1.23
N THR A 441 9.28 21.75 0.07
CA THR A 441 8.68 23.10 -0.04
C THR A 441 7.16 23.10 -0.15
N SER A 442 6.56 21.97 -0.56
CA SER A 442 5.10 21.85 -0.77
C SER A 442 4.42 20.99 0.28
N HIS A 443 5.13 20.04 0.89
CA HIS A 443 4.66 19.10 1.88
C HIS A 443 5.38 19.37 3.20
N LEU A 444 4.72 20.15 4.05
CA LEU A 444 5.25 20.55 5.34
C LEU A 444 4.77 19.55 6.39
N PRO A 445 5.64 18.65 6.91
CA PRO A 445 5.23 17.62 7.86
C PRO A 445 4.89 18.22 9.22
N ASP A 446 3.81 17.75 9.85
CA ASP A 446 3.41 18.15 11.20
C ASP A 446 4.13 17.33 12.30
N ASN A 447 5.25 16.66 11.95
CA ASN A 447 5.97 15.65 12.76
C ASN A 447 5.12 14.40 13.14
N ARG A 448 4.04 14.10 12.41
CA ARG A 448 3.17 12.93 12.66
C ARG A 448 3.31 11.88 11.56
N LEU A 449 3.52 10.63 11.98
CA LEU A 449 3.49 9.43 11.13
C LEU A 449 2.32 8.56 11.57
N VAL A 450 1.50 8.03 10.65
CA VAL A 450 0.24 7.34 11.00
C VAL A 450 0.46 5.97 11.68
N GLY A 451 1.66 5.40 11.57
CA GLY A 451 2.07 4.25 12.38
C GLY A 451 2.11 4.56 13.89
N SER A 452 2.37 5.82 14.25
CA SER A 452 2.34 6.32 15.62
C SER A 452 1.26 7.41 15.72
N ILE A 453 0.01 7.04 15.99
CA ILE A 453 -0.99 8.04 16.37
C ILE A 453 -0.48 8.69 17.67
N GLN A 454 -0.04 9.95 17.60
CA GLN A 454 0.33 10.76 18.75
C GLN A 454 -0.88 11.44 19.36
#